data_AF-A0A1A8KGE6-F1
#
_entry.id   AF-A0A1A8KGE6-F1
#
_cell.length_a   1.000
_cell.length_b   1.000
_cell.length_c   1.000
_cell.angle_alpha   90.00
_cell.angle_beta   90.00
_cell.angle_gamma   90.00
#
_symmetry.space_group_name_H-M   'P 1'
#
loop_
_entity.id
_entity.type
_entity.pdbx_description
1 polymer ?
#
loop_
_entity_poly.entity_id
_entity_poly.type
_entity_poly.pdbx_seq_one_letter_code
_entity_poly.pdbx_strand_id
1 'polypeptide(L)'
;DFNSYRDPAAALDAAVDYVKFSRDQFILDCSVEKLRRELEEELKMSGEEPRSHAWYHGAIPRQVAENMVQRDGDFLIRDSVSSPGSYVLTCQWRNAAQHFKINKKVVMLNEAYSRVEYRVDREGFDNVPSLIRFYVGNR
;
A
#
# COMPACT_ATOMS: atom_id res chain seq x y z
N ASP A 1 37.17 74.87 -20.45
CA ASP A 1 37.58 73.47 -20.40
C ASP A 1 36.60 72.56 -21.13
N PHE A 2 37.17 71.66 -21.93
CA PHE A 2 36.64 70.41 -22.51
C PHE A 2 35.33 70.36 -23.33
N ASN A 3 35.54 70.35 -24.65
CA ASN A 3 34.73 69.73 -25.72
C ASN A 3 34.60 68.20 -25.44
N SER A 4 33.57 67.43 -25.80
CA SER A 4 33.19 67.08 -27.19
C SER A 4 32.24 65.87 -27.17
N TYR A 5 31.15 65.94 -27.95
CA TYR A 5 30.47 64.91 -28.77
C TYR A 5 30.49 63.42 -28.38
N ARG A 6 29.32 62.75 -28.45
CA ARG A 6 28.89 61.89 -29.60
C ARG A 6 27.76 60.90 -29.21
N ASP A 7 26.67 60.93 -29.97
CA ASP A 7 25.54 59.99 -30.03
C ASP A 7 25.96 58.65 -30.73
N PRO A 8 25.07 57.69 -31.03
CA PRO A 8 24.33 56.74 -30.19
C PRO A 8 24.82 55.28 -30.43
N ALA A 9 24.62 54.36 -29.49
CA ALA A 9 24.79 52.93 -29.77
C ALA A 9 23.73 52.11 -29.04
N ALA A 10 22.69 51.75 -29.80
CA ALA A 10 21.80 50.67 -29.47
C ALA A 10 22.58 49.35 -29.33
N ALA A 11 22.34 48.65 -28.22
CA ALA A 11 22.38 47.20 -28.12
C ALA A 11 21.64 46.88 -26.83
N LEU A 12 20.44 46.28 -26.91
CA LEU A 12 20.23 44.89 -26.50
C LEU A 12 20.82 44.65 -25.08
N ASP A 13 20.02 44.48 -24.05
CA ASP A 13 19.17 43.30 -24.00
C ASP A 13 18.00 43.50 -23.07
N ALA A 14 16.88 42.91 -23.48
CA ALA A 14 15.65 42.88 -22.72
C ALA A 14 15.94 42.42 -21.29
N ALA A 15 15.46 43.20 -20.32
CA ALA A 15 15.08 42.66 -19.02
C ALA A 15 13.92 41.68 -19.23
N VAL A 16 14.19 40.54 -19.87
CA VAL A 16 13.47 39.33 -19.55
C VAL A 16 13.89 39.05 -18.12
N ASP A 17 12.98 39.33 -17.21
CA ASP A 17 12.89 38.70 -15.91
C ASP A 17 12.89 37.18 -16.18
N TYR A 18 14.08 36.65 -16.40
CA TYR A 18 14.37 35.23 -16.32
C TYR A 18 14.25 34.95 -14.84
N VAL A 19 13.00 34.75 -14.40
CA VAL A 19 12.70 33.90 -13.27
C VAL A 19 13.45 32.61 -13.60
N LYS A 20 14.64 32.48 -13.02
CA LYS A 20 15.31 31.19 -12.89
C LYS A 20 14.36 30.38 -12.02
N PHE A 21 13.35 29.79 -12.65
CA PHE A 21 12.71 28.61 -12.15
C PHE A 21 13.82 27.58 -12.11
N SER A 22 14.48 27.54 -10.94
CA SER A 22 15.37 26.49 -10.55
C SER A 22 14.52 25.22 -10.59
N ARG A 23 14.56 24.56 -11.75
CA ARG A 23 13.88 23.28 -12.00
C ARG A 23 14.37 22.22 -11.01
N ASP A 24 15.49 22.50 -10.35
CA ASP A 24 16.12 21.68 -9.33
C ASP A 24 15.58 21.95 -7.91
N GLN A 25 14.86 23.06 -7.68
CA GLN A 25 14.34 23.40 -6.34
C GLN A 25 13.00 22.72 -6.02
N PHE A 26 12.28 22.21 -7.02
CA PHE A 26 10.96 21.58 -6.83
C PHE A 26 10.97 20.04 -6.90
N ILE A 27 12.12 19.42 -7.15
CA ILE A 27 12.27 17.96 -7.08
C ILE A 27 12.79 17.53 -5.69
N LEU A 28 13.28 18.46 -4.88
CA LEU A 28 13.97 18.17 -3.62
C LEU A 28 13.07 18.22 -2.38
N ASP A 29 11.76 17.95 -2.49
CA ASP A 29 10.86 17.94 -1.31
C ASP A 29 10.60 16.53 -0.74
N CYS A 30 11.22 15.51 -1.33
CA CYS A 30 11.53 14.26 -0.64
C CYS A 30 12.98 13.92 -0.97
N SER A 31 13.85 13.83 0.05
CA SER A 31 15.22 13.37 -0.19
C SER A 31 15.19 12.04 -0.94
N VAL A 32 16.15 11.83 -1.84
CA VAL A 32 16.26 10.58 -2.62
C VAL A 32 16.25 9.37 -1.68
N GLU A 33 16.75 9.53 -0.47
CA GLU A 33 16.79 8.57 0.62
C GLU A 33 15.39 8.31 1.22
N LYS A 34 14.53 9.33 1.30
CA LYS A 34 13.13 9.17 1.74
C LYS A 34 12.32 8.44 0.67
N LEU A 35 12.46 8.82 -0.60
CA LEU A 35 11.83 8.12 -1.72
C LEU A 35 12.35 6.69 -1.89
N ARG A 36 13.66 6.46 -1.72
CA ARG A 36 14.25 5.11 -1.73
C ARG A 36 13.70 4.27 -0.59
N ARG A 37 13.60 4.83 0.62
CA ARG A 37 13.02 4.12 1.76
C ARG A 37 11.54 3.79 1.53
N GLU A 38 10.74 4.74 1.07
CA GLU A 38 9.33 4.51 0.73
C GLU A 38 9.18 3.44 -0.35
N LEU A 39 10.00 3.48 -1.39
CA LEU A 39 10.01 2.48 -2.47
C LEU A 39 10.47 1.10 -1.97
N GLU A 40 11.50 1.03 -1.13
CA GLU A 40 11.95 -0.21 -0.49
C GLU A 40 10.87 -0.77 0.43
N GLU A 41 10.16 0.09 1.17
CA GLU A 41 9.02 -0.28 2.00
C GLU A 41 7.88 -0.84 1.14
N GLU A 42 7.50 -0.17 0.04
CA GLU A 42 6.47 -0.65 -0.90
C GLU A 42 6.86 -2.00 -1.53
N LEU A 43 8.11 -2.14 -1.99
CA LEU A 43 8.60 -3.38 -2.57
C LEU A 43 8.65 -4.53 -1.57
N LYS A 44 8.92 -4.24 -0.28
CA LYS A 44 8.89 -5.26 0.77
C LYS A 44 7.48 -5.79 1.03
N MET A 45 6.45 -4.98 0.78
CA MET A 45 5.05 -5.37 0.94
C MET A 45 4.54 -6.31 -0.18
N SER A 46 5.20 -6.41 -1.33
CA SER A 46 4.63 -7.10 -2.51
C SER A 46 4.50 -8.62 -2.38
N GLY A 47 5.38 -9.26 -1.60
CA GLY A 47 5.31 -10.69 -1.28
C GLY A 47 4.31 -11.03 -0.16
N GLU A 48 3.85 -10.02 0.55
CA GLU A 48 2.90 -10.13 1.66
C GLU A 48 1.45 -9.89 1.23
N GLU A 49 1.25 -9.53 -0.04
CA GLU A 49 -0.06 -9.27 -0.61
C GLU A 49 -0.84 -10.59 -0.77
N PRO A 50 -2.05 -10.70 -0.19
CA PRO A 50 -2.94 -11.85 -0.39
C PRO A 50 -3.15 -12.20 -1.87
N ARG A 51 -3.15 -11.18 -2.74
CA ARG A 51 -3.42 -11.28 -4.19
C ARG A 51 -2.45 -12.18 -4.94
N SER A 52 -1.25 -12.38 -4.43
CA SER A 52 -0.23 -13.21 -5.04
C SER A 52 -0.41 -14.71 -4.75
N HIS A 53 -1.41 -15.09 -3.94
CA HIS A 53 -1.61 -16.46 -3.49
C HIS A 53 -2.83 -17.13 -4.12
N ALA A 54 -2.71 -18.43 -4.43
CA ALA A 54 -3.76 -19.22 -5.08
C ALA A 54 -5.06 -19.36 -4.27
N TRP A 55 -5.00 -19.13 -2.95
CA TRP A 55 -6.15 -19.17 -2.05
C TRP A 55 -6.93 -17.84 -2.00
N TYR A 56 -6.47 -16.79 -2.69
CA TYR A 56 -7.15 -15.50 -2.75
C TYR A 56 -8.00 -15.38 -4.02
N HIS A 57 -9.28 -15.03 -3.85
CA HIS A 57 -10.25 -14.97 -4.95
C HIS A 57 -10.82 -13.56 -5.19
N GLY A 58 -10.33 -12.54 -4.49
CA GLY A 58 -10.84 -11.17 -4.62
C GLY A 58 -12.27 -11.00 -4.12
N ALA A 59 -13.00 -10.06 -4.73
CA ALA A 59 -14.35 -9.69 -4.33
C ALA A 59 -15.42 -10.69 -4.83
N ILE A 60 -15.47 -11.87 -4.21
CA ILE A 60 -16.54 -12.84 -4.45
C ILE A 60 -17.64 -12.80 -3.36
N PRO A 61 -18.93 -12.98 -3.72
CA PRO A 61 -20.01 -13.10 -2.76
C PRO A 61 -19.84 -14.30 -1.83
N ARG A 62 -20.47 -14.22 -0.65
CA ARG A 62 -20.47 -15.30 0.34
C ARG A 62 -20.92 -16.65 -0.24
N GLN A 63 -22.03 -16.64 -0.98
CA GLN A 63 -22.61 -17.86 -1.58
C GLN A 63 -21.66 -18.53 -2.58
N VAL A 64 -20.93 -17.73 -3.36
CA VAL A 64 -19.94 -18.26 -4.31
C VAL A 64 -18.78 -18.93 -3.57
N ALA A 65 -18.32 -18.31 -2.48
CA ALA A 65 -17.27 -18.87 -1.64
C ALA A 65 -17.69 -20.18 -0.99
N GLU A 66 -18.92 -20.26 -0.44
CA GLU A 66 -19.47 -21.48 0.16
C GLU A 66 -19.52 -22.64 -0.85
N ASN A 67 -19.86 -22.37 -2.11
CA ASN A 67 -19.87 -23.40 -3.16
C ASN A 67 -18.46 -23.90 -3.57
N MET A 68 -17.42 -23.09 -3.33
CA MET A 68 -16.03 -23.45 -3.63
C MET A 68 -15.40 -24.30 -2.52
N VAL A 69 -15.80 -24.10 -1.26
CA VAL A 69 -15.29 -24.88 -0.12
C VAL A 69 -16.21 -26.07 0.18
N GLN A 70 -15.91 -27.26 -0.36
CA GLN A 70 -16.83 -28.40 -0.28
C GLN A 70 -16.39 -29.45 0.73
N ARG A 71 -15.08 -29.63 0.94
CA ARG A 71 -14.53 -30.66 1.82
C ARG A 71 -14.01 -30.06 3.10
N ASP A 72 -14.14 -30.79 4.21
CA ASP A 72 -13.56 -30.40 5.49
C ASP A 72 -12.05 -30.10 5.33
N GLY A 73 -11.69 -28.87 5.71
CA GLY A 73 -10.33 -28.35 5.59
C GLY A 73 -10.07 -27.53 4.32
N ASP A 74 -11.01 -27.43 3.38
CA ASP A 74 -10.95 -26.46 2.28
C ASP A 74 -11.09 -25.04 2.83
N PHE A 75 -10.35 -24.09 2.25
CA PHE A 75 -10.41 -22.69 2.65
C PHE A 75 -10.07 -21.74 1.49
N LEU A 76 -10.51 -20.49 1.61
CA LEU A 76 -10.14 -19.40 0.72
C LEU A 76 -10.23 -18.04 1.43
N ILE A 77 -9.53 -17.05 0.91
CA ILE A 77 -9.68 -15.64 1.28
C ILE A 77 -10.42 -14.89 0.18
N ARG A 78 -11.36 -14.05 0.60
CA ARG A 78 -12.10 -13.12 -0.26
C ARG A 78 -12.16 -11.73 0.34
N ASP A 79 -12.42 -10.75 -0.50
CA ASP A 79 -12.74 -9.40 -0.04
C ASP A 79 -14.14 -9.37 0.59
N SER A 80 -14.31 -8.56 1.63
CA SER A 80 -15.61 -8.34 2.22
C SER A 80 -16.43 -7.34 1.39
N VAL A 81 -17.48 -7.81 0.73
CA VAL A 81 -18.41 -6.96 -0.04
C VAL A 81 -19.12 -5.93 0.85
N SER A 82 -19.42 -6.27 2.11
CA SER A 82 -20.09 -5.37 3.06
C SER A 82 -19.14 -4.42 3.79
N SER A 83 -17.83 -4.67 3.75
CA SER A 83 -16.83 -3.85 4.43
C SER A 83 -15.59 -3.71 3.55
N PRO A 84 -15.58 -2.75 2.62
CA PRO A 84 -14.45 -2.50 1.74
C PRO A 84 -13.14 -2.34 2.55
N GLY A 85 -12.08 -2.98 2.08
CA GLY A 85 -10.76 -2.98 2.76
C GLY A 85 -10.62 -4.01 3.89
N SER A 86 -11.65 -4.81 4.17
CA SER A 86 -11.55 -5.99 5.06
C SER A 86 -11.52 -7.28 4.25
N TYR A 87 -10.82 -8.30 4.77
CA TYR A 87 -10.80 -9.64 4.19
C TYR A 87 -11.68 -10.61 4.99
N VAL A 88 -12.11 -11.68 4.36
CA VAL A 88 -12.88 -12.76 4.99
C VAL A 88 -12.23 -14.10 4.64
N LEU A 89 -11.87 -14.86 5.68
CA LEU A 89 -11.50 -16.27 5.56
C LEU A 89 -12.78 -17.10 5.53
N THR A 90 -12.98 -17.85 4.46
CA THR A 90 -14.05 -18.83 4.34
C THR A 90 -13.43 -20.22 4.38
N CYS A 91 -13.91 -21.10 5.24
CA CYS A 91 -13.45 -22.49 5.29
C CYS A 91 -14.59 -23.46 5.56
N GLN A 92 -14.39 -24.71 5.18
CA GLN A 92 -15.34 -25.79 5.45
C GLN A 92 -14.90 -26.58 6.66
N TRP A 93 -15.78 -26.70 7.66
CA TRP A 93 -15.53 -27.46 8.88
C TRP A 93 -16.79 -28.17 9.36
N ARG A 94 -16.70 -29.48 9.60
CA ARG A 94 -17.82 -30.33 10.03
C ARG A 94 -19.02 -30.21 9.09
N ASN A 95 -18.78 -30.24 7.79
CA ASN A 95 -19.81 -30.04 6.75
C ASN A 95 -20.56 -28.69 6.82
N ALA A 96 -19.97 -27.67 7.44
CA ALA A 96 -20.53 -26.32 7.48
C ALA A 96 -19.49 -25.29 7.05
N ALA A 97 -19.91 -24.36 6.18
CA ALA A 97 -19.08 -23.24 5.79
C ALA A 97 -19.02 -22.20 6.92
N GLN A 98 -17.81 -21.91 7.36
CA GLN A 98 -17.49 -20.91 8.37
C GLN A 98 -16.86 -19.69 7.72
N HIS A 99 -17.18 -18.50 8.26
CA HIS A 99 -16.65 -17.24 7.76
C HIS A 99 -16.08 -16.41 8.90
N PHE A 100 -14.81 -16.06 8.78
CA PHE A 100 -14.06 -15.29 9.77
C PHE A 100 -13.62 -13.97 9.16
N LYS A 101 -13.99 -12.85 9.79
CA LYS A 101 -13.55 -11.54 9.34
C LYS A 101 -12.10 -11.30 9.78
N ILE A 102 -11.23 -11.00 8.83
CA ILE A 102 -9.87 -10.55 9.11
C ILE A 102 -9.91 -9.03 9.23
N ASN A 103 -9.68 -8.55 10.45
CA ASN A 103 -9.64 -7.13 10.76
C ASN A 103 -8.23 -6.61 10.53
N LYS A 104 -8.12 -5.52 9.77
CA LYS A 104 -6.90 -4.72 9.60
C LYS A 104 -6.90 -3.62 10.66
N LYS A 105 -5.91 -3.63 11.56
CA LYS A 105 -5.73 -2.58 12.57
C LYS A 105 -4.39 -1.90 12.38
N VAL A 106 -4.36 -0.59 12.53
CA VAL A 106 -3.11 0.17 12.64
C VAL A 106 -2.79 0.30 14.12
N VAL A 107 -1.63 -0.20 14.54
CA VAL A 107 -1.15 -0.17 15.92
C VAL A 107 0.02 0.81 15.98
N MET A 108 -0.09 1.82 16.84
CA MET A 108 1.01 2.75 17.10
C MET A 108 2.00 2.09 18.07
N LEU A 109 3.27 2.01 17.66
CA LEU A 109 4.37 1.58 18.52
C LEU A 109 4.93 2.74 19.34
N ASN A 110 4.94 3.94 18.76
CA ASN A 110 5.26 5.21 19.42
C ASN A 110 4.67 6.38 18.60
N GLU A 111 4.97 7.63 18.98
CA GLU A 111 4.45 8.83 18.30
C GLU A 111 4.84 8.96 16.82
N ALA A 112 5.92 8.30 16.39
CA ALA A 112 6.46 8.40 15.03
C ALA A 112 6.27 7.13 14.18
N TYR A 113 5.98 5.99 14.81
CA TYR A 113 5.95 4.69 14.15
C TYR A 113 4.62 3.97 14.40
N SER A 114 3.95 3.61 13.31
CA SER A 114 2.77 2.75 13.31
C SER A 114 3.01 1.53 12.43
N ARG A 115 2.37 0.41 12.76
CA ARG A 115 2.36 -0.79 11.93
C ARG A 115 0.94 -1.28 11.69
N VAL A 116 0.74 -1.97 10.57
CA VAL A 116 -0.50 -2.68 10.29
C VAL A 116 -0.43 -4.07 10.92
N GLU A 117 -1.56 -4.51 11.47
CA GLU A 117 -1.72 -5.84 12.02
C GLU A 117 -3.05 -6.44 11.57
N TYR A 118 -3.00 -7.70 11.15
CA TYR A 118 -4.14 -8.50 10.72
C TYR A 118 -4.54 -9.48 11.80
N ARG A 119 -5.83 -9.50 12.15
CA ARG A 119 -6.36 -10.35 13.23
C ARG A 119 -7.69 -10.97 12.85
N VAL A 120 -7.84 -12.27 13.09
CA VAL A 120 -9.16 -12.94 13.14
C VAL A 120 -9.71 -12.86 14.55
N ASP A 121 -8.93 -13.33 15.53
CA ASP A 121 -9.30 -13.35 16.96
C ASP A 121 -8.32 -12.53 17.83
N ARG A 122 -7.70 -13.17 18.83
CA ARG A 122 -6.77 -12.56 19.78
C ARG A 122 -5.38 -12.34 19.18
N GLU A 123 -5.00 -13.21 18.24
CA GLU A 123 -3.66 -13.22 17.67
C GLU A 123 -3.48 -12.23 16.52
N GLY A 124 -2.25 -11.75 16.46
CA GLY A 124 -1.79 -10.61 15.70
C GLY A 124 -0.74 -10.98 14.68
N PHE A 125 -0.98 -10.67 13.41
CA PHE A 125 -0.03 -11.01 12.34
C PHE A 125 0.33 -9.78 11.54
N ASP A 126 1.60 -9.67 11.13
CA ASP A 126 2.08 -8.54 10.33
C ASP A 126 1.50 -8.58 8.89
N ASN A 127 1.18 -9.77 8.38
CA ASN A 127 0.55 -9.97 7.07
C ASN A 127 -0.45 -11.14 7.05
N VAL A 128 -1.35 -11.11 6.06
CA VAL A 128 -2.39 -12.14 5.89
C VAL A 128 -1.80 -13.53 5.59
N PRO A 129 -0.77 -13.70 4.73
CA PRO A 129 -0.19 -15.03 4.51
C PRO A 129 0.34 -15.69 5.80
N SER A 130 0.96 -14.92 6.71
CA SER A 130 1.42 -15.43 8.01
C SER A 130 0.25 -15.86 8.89
N LEU A 131 -0.84 -15.08 8.92
CA LEU A 131 -2.08 -15.47 9.59
C LEU A 131 -2.59 -16.81 9.05
N ILE A 132 -2.66 -16.95 7.72
CA ILE A 132 -3.14 -18.18 7.09
C ILE A 132 -2.24 -19.36 7.41
N ARG A 133 -0.92 -19.18 7.34
CA ARG A 133 0.05 -20.23 7.69
C ARG A 133 -0.14 -20.71 9.13
N PHE A 134 -0.41 -19.81 10.06
CA PHE A 134 -0.65 -20.18 11.45
C PHE A 134 -1.94 -21.00 11.62
N TYR A 135 -3.06 -20.52 11.09
CA TYR A 135 -4.36 -21.19 11.27
C TYR A 135 -4.53 -22.46 10.41
N VAL A 136 -3.91 -22.53 9.24
CA VAL A 136 -4.03 -23.67 8.31
C VAL A 136 -2.87 -24.67 8.46
N GLY A 137 -1.69 -24.19 8.86
CA GLY A 137 -0.46 -25.01 8.97
C GLY A 137 -0.35 -25.82 10.26
N ASN A 138 -1.11 -25.51 11.30
CA ASN A 138 -1.14 -26.27 12.57
C ASN A 138 -2.04 -27.52 12.49
N ARG A 139 -1.85 -28.37 11.47
CA ARG A 139 -2.57 -29.64 11.29
C ARG A 139 -1.88 -30.81 11.97
#